data_AF-A0A356KBY6-F1
#
_entry.id   AF-A0A356KBY6-F1
#
_cell.length_a   1.000
_cell.length_b   1.000
_cell.length_c   1.000
_cell.angle_alpha   90.00
_cell.angle_beta   90.00
_cell.angle_gamma   90.00
#
_symmetry.space_group_name_H-M   'P 1'
#
loop_
_entity.id
_entity.type
_entity.pdbx_description
1 polymer ?
#
loop_
_entity_poly.entity_id
_entity_poly.type
_entity_poly.pdbx_seq_one_letter_code
_entity_poly.pdbx_strand_id
1 'polypeptide(L)'
;MRLDFQPDNPDLPALLDRLHCVVFSLDAQDRFVGWSAGASRITGFARETVRGQPHGLLDSEDQRGLAAQVRRLRDPKHPDFVNGLVTLRHEQGHDLTLIGDLRRVELDEGTGVIGVLTVLEPHLLEQRLARVVPAKQTRQVFQEMVGESEPMRTVFEELEQAAGVDVTVLVRGETGTGKELAARAIHALSRRSGKPLVCVNCSAIPDPLLESELFGHVRGAFTGATRDKAGVFEEADGGVLFLDEIG
;
A
#
# COMPACT_ATOMS: atom_id res chain seq x y z
N MET A 1 29.44 -14.30 4.08
CA MET A 1 28.27 -15.21 4.01
C MET A 1 27.94 -15.49 2.54
N ARG A 2 27.93 -16.75 2.08
CA ARG A 2 27.53 -17.11 0.70
C ARG A 2 26.00 -17.06 0.57
N LEU A 3 25.50 -16.33 -0.43
CA LEU A 3 24.06 -16.15 -0.72
C LEU A 3 23.43 -17.28 -1.54
N ASP A 4 24.19 -18.30 -1.88
CA ASP A 4 23.66 -19.50 -2.52
C ASP A 4 22.91 -20.31 -1.44
N PHE A 5 21.69 -20.76 -1.71
CA PHE A 5 20.82 -21.41 -0.73
C PHE A 5 21.32 -22.80 -0.24
N GLN A 6 22.63 -23.13 -0.39
CA GLN A 6 23.31 -24.28 0.22
C GLN A 6 24.86 -24.16 0.17
N PRO A 7 25.59 -24.61 1.21
CA PRO A 7 25.84 -26.05 1.39
C PRO A 7 25.79 -26.64 2.83
N ASP A 8 25.70 -25.87 3.92
CA ASP A 8 25.95 -26.42 5.28
C ASP A 8 24.69 -26.91 6.03
N ASN A 9 23.50 -26.75 5.47
CA ASN A 9 22.26 -27.24 6.06
C ASN A 9 21.36 -27.89 4.98
N PRO A 10 21.19 -29.22 4.99
CA PRO A 10 20.38 -29.94 4.00
C PRO A 10 18.88 -29.64 4.10
N ASP A 11 18.41 -29.14 5.25
CA ASP A 11 16.98 -28.92 5.50
C ASP A 11 16.47 -27.59 4.95
N LEU A 12 17.36 -26.61 4.74
CA LEU A 12 16.98 -25.26 4.33
C LEU A 12 16.38 -25.20 2.91
N PRO A 13 16.97 -25.80 1.85
CA PRO A 13 16.33 -25.83 0.55
C PRO A 13 15.04 -26.64 0.54
N ALA A 14 14.99 -27.77 1.26
CA ALA A 14 13.77 -28.57 1.39
C ALA A 14 12.62 -27.77 2.02
N LEU A 15 12.93 -26.89 2.98
CA LEU A 15 11.96 -25.98 3.58
C LEU A 15 11.53 -24.87 2.62
N LEU A 16 12.48 -24.23 1.94
CA LEU A 16 12.20 -23.18 0.95
C LEU A 16 11.39 -23.70 -0.24
N ASP A 17 11.63 -24.93 -0.68
CA ASP A 17 10.92 -25.54 -1.82
C ASP A 17 9.46 -25.84 -1.52
N ARG A 18 9.09 -25.94 -0.23
CA ARG A 18 7.71 -26.11 0.23
C ARG A 18 6.97 -24.79 0.42
N LEU A 19 7.66 -23.66 0.41
CA LEU A 19 7.03 -22.36 0.52
C LEU A 19 6.31 -21.99 -0.78
N HIS A 20 5.12 -21.42 -0.64
CA HIS A 20 4.36 -20.84 -1.75
C HIS A 20 4.71 -19.35 -1.92
N CYS A 21 6.00 -19.07 -2.05
CA CYS A 21 6.54 -17.73 -2.25
C CYS A 21 7.81 -17.76 -3.13
N VAL A 22 8.13 -16.62 -3.71
CA VAL A 22 9.36 -16.32 -4.44
C VAL A 22 10.43 -15.94 -3.43
N VAL A 23 11.41 -16.80 -3.23
CA VAL A 23 12.62 -16.46 -2.46
C VAL A 23 13.81 -16.36 -3.41
N PHE A 24 14.54 -15.24 -3.34
CA PHE A 24 15.70 -14.96 -4.18
C PHE A 24 16.79 -14.19 -3.43
N SER A 25 17.99 -14.15 -4.00
CA SER A 25 19.08 -13.30 -3.55
C SER A 25 19.87 -12.70 -4.71
N LEU A 26 20.35 -11.47 -4.54
CA LEU A 26 21.17 -10.71 -5.46
C LEU A 26 22.56 -10.46 -4.85
N ASP A 27 23.61 -10.52 -5.67
CA ASP A 27 24.96 -10.12 -5.31
C ASP A 27 25.17 -8.60 -5.29
N ALA A 28 26.40 -8.15 -5.14
CA ALA A 28 26.77 -6.73 -5.15
C ALA A 28 26.67 -6.07 -6.54
N GLN A 29 26.52 -6.86 -7.59
CA GLN A 29 26.35 -6.43 -8.97
C GLN A 29 24.89 -6.54 -9.43
N ASP A 30 23.96 -6.72 -8.48
CA ASP A 30 22.52 -6.82 -8.74
C ASP A 30 22.12 -8.01 -9.61
N ARG A 31 22.92 -9.10 -9.56
CA ARG A 31 22.66 -10.35 -10.27
C ARG A 31 22.14 -11.42 -9.34
N PHE A 32 21.21 -12.24 -9.84
CA PHE A 32 20.65 -13.34 -9.06
C PHE A 32 21.69 -14.41 -8.77
N VAL A 33 21.91 -14.68 -7.49
CA VAL A 33 22.80 -15.75 -7.00
C VAL A 33 22.04 -16.86 -6.28
N GLY A 34 20.84 -16.56 -5.78
CA GLY A 34 19.92 -17.54 -5.21
C GLY A 34 18.54 -17.43 -5.83
N TRP A 35 17.93 -18.59 -6.08
CA TRP A 35 16.59 -18.73 -6.62
C TRP A 35 15.96 -20.01 -6.09
N SER A 36 14.81 -19.89 -5.41
CA SER A 36 14.08 -21.04 -4.84
C SER A 36 13.21 -21.76 -5.87
N ALA A 37 12.80 -23.00 -5.60
CA ALA A 37 11.83 -23.68 -6.46
C ALA A 37 10.46 -22.96 -6.48
N GLY A 38 10.06 -22.35 -5.36
CA GLY A 38 8.86 -21.51 -5.30
C GLY A 38 8.92 -20.31 -6.25
N ALA A 39 10.08 -19.65 -6.32
CA ALA A 39 10.33 -18.58 -7.29
C ALA A 39 10.14 -19.05 -8.73
N SER A 40 10.69 -20.22 -9.08
CA SER A 40 10.55 -20.79 -10.42
C SER A 40 9.10 -21.12 -10.78
N ARG A 41 8.34 -21.71 -9.84
CA ARG A 41 6.92 -22.03 -10.07
C ARG A 41 6.05 -20.81 -10.26
N ILE A 42 6.33 -19.73 -9.50
CA ILE A 42 5.50 -18.53 -9.49
C ILE A 42 5.79 -17.62 -10.69
N THR A 43 7.07 -17.42 -11.05
CA THR A 43 7.44 -16.49 -12.13
C THR A 43 7.59 -17.17 -13.49
N GLY A 44 7.61 -18.50 -13.53
CA GLY A 44 7.88 -19.32 -14.72
C GLY A 44 9.37 -19.50 -15.00
N PHE A 45 10.24 -18.60 -14.54
CA PHE A 45 11.66 -18.67 -14.85
C PHE A 45 12.41 -19.74 -14.06
N ALA A 46 13.07 -20.66 -14.78
CA ALA A 46 13.94 -21.67 -14.18
C ALA A 46 15.19 -21.06 -13.52
N ARG A 47 15.67 -21.66 -12.43
CA ARG A 47 16.87 -21.21 -11.68
C ARG A 47 18.09 -21.05 -12.58
N GLU A 48 18.30 -21.98 -13.50
CA GLU A 48 19.44 -22.02 -14.42
C GLU A 48 19.43 -20.83 -15.38
N THR A 49 18.24 -20.36 -15.73
CA THR A 49 18.01 -19.20 -16.62
C THR A 49 18.24 -17.89 -15.89
N VAL A 50 17.81 -17.80 -14.62
CA VAL A 50 17.87 -16.57 -13.81
C VAL A 50 19.25 -16.35 -13.19
N ARG A 51 19.95 -17.42 -12.82
CA ARG A 51 21.24 -17.32 -12.13
C ARG A 51 22.27 -16.53 -12.96
N GLY A 52 22.88 -15.53 -12.33
CA GLY A 52 23.85 -14.62 -12.95
C GLY A 52 23.23 -13.51 -13.81
N GLN A 53 21.91 -13.55 -14.05
CA GLN A 53 21.21 -12.47 -14.76
C GLN A 53 20.95 -11.28 -13.83
N PRO A 54 20.90 -10.05 -14.36
CA PRO A 54 20.52 -8.88 -13.58
C PRO A 54 19.05 -8.93 -13.16
N HIS A 55 18.69 -8.23 -12.08
CA HIS A 55 17.29 -8.13 -11.62
C HIS A 55 16.30 -7.62 -12.68
N GLY A 56 16.80 -6.86 -13.67
CA GLY A 56 16.03 -6.29 -14.77
C GLY A 56 15.33 -7.30 -15.67
N LEU A 57 15.75 -8.56 -15.62
CA LEU A 57 15.07 -9.66 -16.32
C LEU A 57 13.58 -9.78 -15.93
N LEU A 58 13.26 -9.46 -14.68
CA LEU A 58 11.92 -9.61 -14.11
C LEU A 58 11.14 -8.29 -14.03
N ASP A 59 11.69 -7.18 -14.52
CA ASP A 59 11.01 -5.89 -14.40
C ASP A 59 9.85 -5.76 -15.39
N SER A 60 8.73 -5.25 -14.88
CA SER A 60 7.64 -4.74 -15.71
C SER A 60 7.96 -3.30 -16.17
N GLU A 61 7.18 -2.75 -17.10
CA GLU A 61 7.33 -1.35 -17.53
C GLU A 61 6.90 -0.32 -16.46
N ASP A 62 6.37 -0.76 -15.32
CA ASP A 62 5.89 0.12 -14.25
C ASP A 62 6.99 0.55 -13.26
N GLN A 63 6.74 1.66 -12.55
CA GLN A 63 7.67 2.18 -11.52
C GLN A 63 7.66 1.36 -10.20
N ARG A 64 6.96 0.21 -10.17
CA ARG A 64 6.83 -0.67 -9.00
C ARG A 64 7.55 -2.01 -9.21
N GLY A 65 8.42 -2.09 -10.21
CA GLY A 65 9.27 -3.23 -10.48
C GLY A 65 10.34 -3.52 -9.42
N LEU A 66 11.02 -4.65 -9.59
CA LEU A 66 12.10 -5.10 -8.72
C LEU A 66 13.28 -4.11 -8.72
N ALA A 67 13.63 -3.54 -9.87
CA ALA A 67 14.68 -2.52 -9.96
C ALA A 67 14.41 -1.30 -9.08
N ALA A 68 13.16 -0.86 -8.99
CA ALA A 68 12.81 0.30 -8.17
C ALA A 68 13.08 0.02 -6.69
N GLN A 69 12.78 -1.19 -6.21
CA GLN A 69 13.02 -1.58 -4.83
C GLN A 69 14.50 -1.84 -4.55
N VAL A 70 15.21 -2.50 -5.47
CA VAL A 70 16.65 -2.72 -5.33
C VAL A 70 17.39 -1.38 -5.31
N ARG A 71 17.05 -0.45 -6.21
CA ARG A 71 17.63 0.90 -6.21
C ARG A 71 17.45 1.62 -4.88
N ARG A 72 16.28 1.49 -4.25
CA ARG A 72 16.04 2.03 -2.90
C ARG A 72 16.96 1.40 -1.88
N LEU A 73 17.11 0.07 -1.87
CA LEU A 73 18.03 -0.62 -0.94
C LEU A 73 19.50 -0.25 -1.16
N ARG A 74 19.89 0.05 -2.39
CA ARG A 74 21.26 0.46 -2.74
C ARG A 74 21.60 1.87 -2.26
N ASP A 75 20.60 2.72 -2.06
CA ASP A 75 20.83 4.07 -1.52
C ASP A 75 21.17 3.99 -0.03
N PRO A 76 22.36 4.45 0.40
CA PRO A 76 22.75 4.42 1.80
C PRO A 76 21.86 5.30 2.70
N LYS A 77 21.10 6.24 2.13
CA LYS A 77 20.13 7.08 2.86
C LYS A 77 18.79 6.39 3.10
N HIS A 78 18.54 5.28 2.41
CA HIS A 78 17.34 4.49 2.56
C HIS A 78 17.56 3.33 3.55
N PRO A 79 16.48 2.86 4.19
CA PRO A 79 16.54 1.73 5.09
C PRO A 79 17.10 0.48 4.39
N ASP A 80 17.73 -0.39 5.17
CA ASP A 80 18.29 -1.66 4.75
C ASP A 80 17.22 -2.71 4.42
N PHE A 81 15.94 -2.35 4.48
CA PHE A 81 14.84 -3.18 4.03
C PHE A 81 13.79 -2.34 3.28
N VAL A 82 13.04 -3.00 2.41
CA VAL A 82 11.90 -2.45 1.69
C VAL A 82 10.80 -3.49 1.70
N ASN A 83 9.59 -3.10 2.10
CA ASN A 83 8.38 -3.93 2.05
C ASN A 83 7.34 -3.25 1.15
N GLY A 84 6.64 -4.03 0.33
CA GLY A 84 5.47 -3.55 -0.37
C GLY A 84 5.13 -4.37 -1.60
N LEU A 85 4.28 -3.79 -2.45
CA LEU A 85 3.92 -4.39 -3.73
C LEU A 85 5.07 -4.28 -4.72
N VAL A 86 5.33 -5.39 -5.41
CA VAL A 86 6.32 -5.51 -6.47
C VAL A 86 5.64 -6.14 -7.68
N THR A 87 5.72 -5.46 -8.82
CA THR A 87 5.25 -5.99 -10.10
C THR A 87 6.41 -6.70 -10.79
N LEU A 88 6.31 -8.01 -11.00
CA LEU A 88 7.28 -8.79 -11.77
C LEU A 88 6.68 -9.23 -13.10
N ARG A 89 7.50 -9.26 -14.15
CA ARG A 89 7.14 -9.89 -15.42
C ARG A 89 7.31 -11.40 -15.32
N HIS A 90 6.27 -12.15 -15.64
CA HIS A 90 6.29 -13.62 -15.78
C HIS A 90 6.99 -14.01 -17.09
N GLU A 91 7.58 -15.22 -17.17
CA GLU A 91 8.28 -15.73 -18.36
C GLU A 91 7.40 -15.72 -19.64
N GLN A 92 6.11 -15.98 -19.47
CA GLN A 92 5.11 -15.94 -20.55
C GLN A 92 4.66 -14.51 -20.95
N GLY A 93 5.22 -13.46 -20.33
CA GLY A 93 5.04 -12.06 -20.74
C GLY A 93 3.90 -11.29 -20.08
N HIS A 94 3.14 -11.89 -19.15
CA HIS A 94 2.15 -11.18 -18.33
C HIS A 94 2.78 -10.70 -17.00
N ASP A 95 2.14 -9.74 -16.33
CA ASP A 95 2.65 -9.19 -15.07
C ASP A 95 2.03 -9.89 -13.85
N LEU A 96 2.83 -10.07 -12.80
CA LEU A 96 2.48 -10.61 -11.50
C LEU A 96 2.61 -9.51 -10.46
N THR A 97 1.56 -9.31 -9.65
CA THR A 97 1.65 -8.46 -8.46
C THR A 97 1.92 -9.31 -7.24
N LEU A 98 3.09 -9.09 -6.64
CA LEU A 98 3.54 -9.79 -5.46
C LEU A 98 3.66 -8.81 -4.29
N ILE A 99 3.56 -9.30 -3.07
CA ILE A 99 3.84 -8.53 -1.85
C ILE A 99 4.94 -9.21 -1.06
N GLY A 100 5.86 -8.43 -0.50
CA GLY A 100 6.83 -8.99 0.43
C GLY A 100 8.00 -8.07 0.73
N ASP A 101 9.04 -8.67 1.29
CA ASP A 101 10.18 -7.98 1.86
C ASP A 101 11.42 -8.21 1.02
N LEU A 102 12.19 -7.14 0.83
CA LEU A 102 13.56 -7.18 0.36
C LEU A 102 14.45 -6.59 1.44
N ARG A 103 15.58 -7.24 1.71
CA ARG A 103 16.56 -6.81 2.70
C ARG A 103 17.95 -6.76 2.10
N ARG A 104 18.68 -5.73 2.49
CA ARG A 104 20.10 -5.59 2.23
C ARG A 104 20.87 -6.49 3.18
N VAL A 105 21.88 -7.17 2.66
CA VAL A 105 22.71 -8.10 3.43
C VAL A 105 24.18 -7.80 3.15
N GLU A 106 25.01 -7.75 4.18
CA GLU A 106 26.45 -7.62 4.01
C GLU A 106 27.09 -8.97 3.66
N LEU A 107 27.86 -8.98 2.57
CA LEU A 107 28.61 -10.13 2.08
C LEU A 107 30.09 -9.82 2.10
N ASP A 108 30.90 -10.87 1.98
CA ASP A 108 32.35 -10.78 1.96
C ASP A 108 32.85 -10.00 0.72
N GLU A 109 32.07 -10.00 -0.36
CA GLU A 109 32.38 -9.34 -1.65
C GLU A 109 31.59 -8.03 -1.89
N GLY A 110 30.88 -7.54 -0.87
CA GLY A 110 30.09 -6.31 -0.95
C GLY A 110 28.67 -6.48 -0.42
N THR A 111 27.79 -5.54 -0.72
CA THR A 111 26.42 -5.59 -0.22
C THR A 111 25.52 -6.36 -1.18
N GLY A 112 24.76 -7.35 -0.73
CA GLY A 112 23.75 -8.06 -1.50
C GLY A 112 22.31 -7.69 -1.11
N VAL A 113 21.34 -8.33 -1.75
CA VAL A 113 19.91 -8.22 -1.42
C VAL A 113 19.32 -9.62 -1.30
N ILE A 114 18.43 -9.85 -0.34
CA ILE A 114 17.60 -11.05 -0.24
C ILE A 114 16.15 -10.62 -0.31
N GLY A 115 15.33 -11.29 -1.11
CA GLY A 115 13.91 -11.00 -1.23
C GLY A 115 13.03 -12.23 -0.99
N VAL A 116 11.89 -12.00 -0.34
CA VAL A 116 10.81 -12.97 -0.16
C VAL A 116 9.52 -12.30 -0.61
N LEU A 117 8.93 -12.76 -1.70
CA LEU A 117 7.71 -12.20 -2.29
C LEU A 117 6.63 -13.28 -2.39
N THR A 118 5.40 -12.96 -2.04
CA THR A 118 4.26 -13.87 -2.14
C THR A 118 3.26 -13.37 -3.17
N VAL A 119 2.66 -14.29 -3.92
CA VAL A 119 1.58 -13.96 -4.87
C VAL A 119 0.40 -13.40 -4.11
N LEU A 120 -0.06 -12.23 -4.54
CA LEU A 120 -1.30 -11.67 -4.08
C LEU A 120 -2.44 -12.34 -4.85
N GLU A 121 -2.98 -13.44 -4.34
CA GLU A 121 -4.17 -14.03 -4.95
C GLU A 121 -5.36 -13.06 -4.82
N PRO A 122 -6.22 -12.92 -5.85
CA PRO A 122 -7.34 -11.97 -5.84
C PRO A 122 -8.31 -12.14 -4.66
N HIS A 123 -8.38 -13.35 -4.06
CA HIS A 123 -9.26 -13.66 -2.94
C HIS A 123 -8.57 -13.65 -1.56
N LEU A 124 -7.23 -13.55 -1.49
CA LEU A 124 -6.48 -13.64 -0.22
C LEU A 124 -5.90 -12.30 0.26
N LEU A 125 -6.19 -11.21 -0.45
CA LEU A 125 -5.88 -9.83 -0.06
C LEU A 125 -6.32 -9.52 1.38
N GLU A 126 -7.47 -10.05 1.81
CA GLU A 126 -8.06 -9.73 3.12
C GLU A 126 -7.40 -10.45 4.30
N GLN A 127 -6.70 -11.58 4.09
CA GLN A 127 -6.23 -12.43 5.20
C GLN A 127 -4.73 -12.37 5.48
N ARG A 128 -3.88 -11.90 4.55
CA ARG A 128 -2.41 -11.91 4.72
C ARG A 128 -1.75 -10.54 4.93
N LEU A 129 -2.45 -9.43 4.72
CA LEU A 129 -1.94 -8.09 5.02
C LEU A 129 -1.72 -7.85 6.53
N ALA A 130 -2.26 -8.70 7.41
CA ALA A 130 -2.25 -8.48 8.85
C ALA A 130 -0.96 -8.89 9.61
N ARG A 131 0.11 -9.41 8.96
CA ARG A 131 1.19 -10.08 9.72
C ARG A 131 2.66 -9.85 9.34
N VAL A 132 3.03 -9.04 8.33
CA VAL A 132 4.43 -9.10 7.81
C VAL A 132 5.22 -7.77 7.78
N VAL A 133 4.75 -6.65 8.32
CA VAL A 133 5.57 -5.41 8.31
C VAL A 133 6.26 -5.17 9.66
N PRO A 134 7.62 -5.25 9.75
CA PRO A 134 8.35 -4.45 10.72
C PRO A 134 9.43 -3.55 10.08
N ALA A 135 9.07 -2.25 10.04
CA ALA A 135 9.72 -1.10 10.70
C ALA A 135 11.05 -0.44 10.23
N LYS A 136 10.92 0.88 9.91
CA LYS A 136 11.86 2.05 9.94
C LYS A 136 12.45 2.48 8.58
N GLN A 137 12.65 3.74 8.18
CA GLN A 137 12.41 5.09 8.70
C GLN A 137 12.59 6.02 7.48
N THR A 138 11.56 6.75 7.08
CA THR A 138 11.66 8.01 6.33
C THR A 138 10.30 8.65 6.42
N ARG A 139 10.24 9.96 6.66
CA ARG A 139 9.05 10.82 6.64
C ARG A 139 8.02 10.33 5.61
N GLN A 140 7.08 9.49 6.06
CA GLN A 140 6.04 8.94 5.20
C GLN A 140 5.03 10.06 5.02
N VAL A 141 5.13 10.72 3.87
CA VAL A 141 4.08 11.57 3.35
C VAL A 141 3.04 10.62 2.78
N PHE A 142 2.01 10.33 3.57
CA PHE A 142 0.84 9.58 3.15
C PHE A 142 -0.21 10.59 2.69
N GLN A 143 -0.32 10.80 1.38
CA GLN A 143 -1.09 11.91 0.82
C GLN A 143 -0.57 13.26 1.37
N GLU A 144 -1.37 13.98 2.15
CA GLU A 144 -0.99 15.23 2.82
C GLU A 144 -0.59 15.02 4.29
N MET A 145 -0.70 13.79 4.81
CA MET A 145 -0.40 13.45 6.19
C MET A 145 1.08 13.11 6.36
N VAL A 146 1.68 13.61 7.44
CA VAL A 146 3.07 13.32 7.82
C VAL A 146 3.08 12.58 9.15
N GLY A 147 3.59 11.34 9.13
CA GLY A 147 3.69 10.52 10.34
C GLY A 147 4.78 9.45 10.21
N GLU A 148 5.57 9.27 11.26
CA GLU A 148 6.67 8.28 11.27
C GLU A 148 6.55 7.25 12.40
N SER A 149 5.63 7.49 13.34
CA SER A 149 5.41 6.62 14.49
C SER A 149 4.69 5.33 14.07
N GLU A 150 4.92 4.25 14.81
CA GLU A 150 4.26 2.97 14.60
C GLU A 150 2.72 3.08 14.64
N PRO A 151 2.09 3.81 15.60
CA PRO A 151 0.65 4.02 15.57
C PRO A 151 0.16 4.76 14.31
N MET A 152 0.93 5.73 13.79
CA MET A 152 0.55 6.43 12.56
C MET A 152 0.63 5.54 11.33
N ARG A 153 1.52 4.55 11.31
CA ARG A 153 1.55 3.55 10.24
C ARG A 153 0.29 2.69 10.24
N THR A 154 -0.14 2.25 11.42
CA THR A 154 -1.42 1.53 11.57
C THR A 154 -2.58 2.38 11.07
N VAL A 155 -2.60 3.69 11.41
CA VAL A 155 -3.59 4.61 10.87
C VAL A 155 -3.53 4.67 9.34
N PHE A 156 -2.35 4.81 8.74
CA PHE A 156 -2.22 4.82 7.27
C PHE A 156 -2.73 3.54 6.61
N GLU A 157 -2.40 2.38 7.18
CA GLU A 157 -2.91 1.08 6.72
C GLU A 157 -4.44 0.97 6.84
N GLU A 158 -5.03 1.45 7.94
CA GLU A 158 -6.48 1.49 8.13
C GLU A 158 -7.17 2.43 7.12
N LEU A 159 -6.56 3.58 6.81
CA LEU A 159 -7.06 4.52 5.81
C LEU A 159 -7.01 3.92 4.39
N GLU A 160 -5.94 3.21 4.03
CA GLU A 160 -5.86 2.49 2.74
C GLU A 160 -6.94 1.41 2.62
N GLN A 161 -7.13 0.62 3.68
CA GLN A 161 -8.18 -0.41 3.70
C GLN A 161 -9.57 0.19 3.56
N ALA A 162 -9.85 1.26 4.32
CA ALA A 162 -11.12 1.96 4.26
C ALA A 162 -11.41 2.56 2.87
N ALA A 163 -10.39 3.06 2.18
CA ALA A 163 -10.53 3.60 0.82
C ALA A 163 -10.90 2.54 -0.23
N GLY A 164 -10.53 1.28 0.01
CA GLY A 164 -10.76 0.16 -0.92
C GLY A 164 -12.20 -0.37 -0.95
N VAL A 165 -13.02 -0.02 0.05
CA VAL A 165 -14.36 -0.55 0.26
C VAL A 165 -15.43 0.54 0.27
N ASP A 166 -16.66 0.18 -0.13
CA ASP A 166 -17.78 1.11 -0.16
C ASP A 166 -18.59 1.05 1.14
N VAL A 167 -18.03 1.62 2.22
CA VAL A 167 -18.63 1.63 3.56
C VAL A 167 -18.50 3.00 4.22
N THR A 168 -19.36 3.28 5.21
CA THR A 168 -19.23 4.47 6.06
C THR A 168 -18.04 4.32 7.01
N VAL A 169 -17.20 5.35 7.08
CA VAL A 169 -15.99 5.36 7.92
C VAL A 169 -16.16 6.38 9.05
N LEU A 170 -15.86 5.97 10.29
CA LEU A 170 -15.85 6.86 11.45
C LEU A 170 -14.41 7.16 11.87
N VAL A 171 -13.97 8.41 11.67
CA VAL A 171 -12.64 8.86 12.07
C VAL A 171 -12.69 9.46 13.48
N ARG A 172 -11.97 8.86 14.42
CA ARG A 172 -11.90 9.34 15.81
C ARG A 172 -10.53 9.90 16.13
N GLY A 173 -10.51 10.95 16.94
CA GLY A 173 -9.27 11.58 17.40
C GLY A 173 -9.54 12.93 18.03
N GLU A 174 -8.60 13.40 18.85
CA GLU A 174 -8.66 14.71 19.50
C GLU A 174 -8.70 15.85 18.47
N THR A 175 -9.08 17.05 18.90
CA THR A 175 -9.05 18.25 18.07
C THR A 175 -7.64 18.53 17.56
N GLY A 176 -7.50 18.84 16.27
CA GLY A 176 -6.20 19.16 15.66
C GLY A 176 -5.34 17.94 15.28
N THR A 177 -5.83 16.71 15.40
CA THR A 177 -5.08 15.49 15.02
C THR A 177 -5.09 15.17 13.51
N GLY A 178 -5.69 16.02 12.68
CA GLY A 178 -5.69 15.85 11.22
C GLY A 178 -6.78 14.92 10.66
N LYS A 179 -7.94 14.83 11.32
CA LYS A 179 -9.09 14.02 10.85
C LYS A 179 -9.56 14.42 9.44
N GLU A 180 -9.50 15.71 9.10
CA GLU A 180 -9.80 16.18 7.74
C GLU A 180 -8.82 15.60 6.71
N LEU A 181 -7.52 15.54 7.04
CA LEU A 181 -6.50 14.96 6.17
C LEU A 181 -6.74 13.46 5.97
N ALA A 182 -7.21 12.76 7.01
CA ALA A 182 -7.59 11.35 6.91
C ALA A 182 -8.77 11.15 5.94
N ALA A 183 -9.80 12.00 6.00
CA ALA A 183 -10.93 11.95 5.08
C ALA A 183 -10.51 12.23 3.62
N ARG A 184 -9.65 13.24 3.40
CA ARG A 184 -9.06 13.55 2.10
C ARG A 184 -8.24 12.38 1.56
N ALA A 185 -7.47 11.71 2.43
CA ALA A 185 -6.68 10.55 2.04
C ALA A 185 -7.55 9.36 1.61
N ILE A 186 -8.62 9.08 2.36
CA ILE A 186 -9.60 8.03 1.98
C ILE A 186 -10.20 8.35 0.61
N HIS A 187 -10.67 9.58 0.39
CA HIS A 187 -11.26 9.99 -0.89
C HIS A 187 -10.26 9.83 -2.05
N ALA A 188 -9.04 10.33 -1.89
CA ALA A 188 -7.99 10.29 -2.91
C ALA A 188 -7.58 8.86 -3.32
N LEU A 189 -7.61 7.92 -2.36
CA LEU A 189 -7.27 6.51 -2.59
C LEU A 189 -8.46 5.66 -3.04
N SER A 190 -9.69 6.18 -2.92
CA SER A 190 -10.89 5.44 -3.27
C SER A 190 -11.15 5.40 -4.78
N ARG A 191 -12.08 4.53 -5.19
CA ARG A 191 -12.64 4.52 -6.56
C ARG A 191 -13.37 5.82 -6.93
N ARG A 192 -13.64 6.69 -5.95
CA ARG A 192 -14.35 7.98 -6.09
C ARG A 192 -13.40 9.18 -6.12
N SER A 193 -12.09 8.99 -6.24
CA SER A 193 -11.10 10.08 -6.25
C SER A 193 -11.33 11.15 -7.34
N GLY A 194 -11.93 10.77 -8.47
CA GLY A 194 -12.35 11.69 -9.54
C GLY A 194 -13.75 12.30 -9.37
N LYS A 195 -14.40 12.09 -8.22
CA LYS A 195 -15.76 12.56 -7.90
C LYS A 195 -15.72 13.62 -6.78
N PRO A 196 -16.81 14.37 -6.54
CA PRO A 196 -16.84 15.41 -5.51
C PRO A 196 -16.46 14.88 -4.13
N LEU A 197 -15.68 15.67 -3.39
CA LEU A 197 -15.50 15.54 -1.94
C LEU A 197 -16.16 16.77 -1.30
N VAL A 198 -17.25 16.55 -0.58
CA VAL A 198 -17.98 17.59 0.12
C VAL A 198 -17.66 17.47 1.62
N CYS A 199 -17.05 18.50 2.19
CA CYS A 199 -16.73 18.54 3.63
C CYS A 199 -17.69 19.49 4.33
N VAL A 200 -18.36 19.02 5.39
CA VAL A 200 -19.31 19.79 6.19
C VAL A 200 -18.87 19.73 7.64
N ASN A 201 -18.64 20.90 8.25
CA ASN A 201 -18.44 21.01 9.69
C ASN A 201 -19.81 21.19 10.36
N CYS A 202 -20.27 20.19 11.10
CA CYS A 202 -21.58 20.19 11.73
C CYS A 202 -21.69 21.22 12.86
N SER A 203 -20.62 21.55 13.58
CA SER A 203 -20.67 22.52 14.69
C SER A 203 -20.75 23.97 14.22
N ALA A 204 -20.38 24.23 12.95
CA ALA A 204 -20.51 25.54 12.34
C ALA A 204 -21.94 25.85 11.88
N ILE A 205 -22.84 24.84 11.85
CA ILE A 205 -24.23 24.97 11.43
C ILE A 205 -25.13 25.03 12.67
N PRO A 206 -25.98 26.06 12.82
CA PRO A 206 -26.98 26.08 13.89
C PRO A 206 -27.95 24.89 13.80
N ASP A 207 -28.25 24.22 14.93
CA ASP A 207 -29.17 23.06 14.97
C ASP A 207 -30.46 23.23 14.15
N PRO A 208 -31.16 24.39 14.18
CA PRO A 208 -32.40 24.55 13.41
C PRO A 208 -32.22 24.52 11.90
N LEU A 209 -31.00 24.74 11.41
CA LEU A 209 -30.66 24.78 9.99
C LEU A 209 -29.94 23.51 9.52
N LEU A 210 -29.49 22.65 10.44
CA LEU A 210 -28.71 21.45 10.11
C LEU A 210 -29.43 20.55 9.11
N GLU A 211 -30.70 20.22 9.36
CA GLU A 211 -31.48 19.38 8.44
C GLU A 211 -31.64 20.02 7.06
N SER A 212 -31.88 21.34 7.02
CA SER A 212 -32.02 22.09 5.78
C SER A 212 -30.70 22.19 4.99
N GLU A 213 -29.55 22.22 5.66
CA GLU A 213 -28.24 22.18 4.99
C GLU A 213 -27.92 20.77 4.48
N LEU A 214 -28.24 19.72 5.26
CA LEU A 214 -27.99 18.34 4.90
C LEU A 214 -28.86 17.88 3.72
N PHE A 215 -30.17 18.07 3.83
CA PHE A 215 -31.17 17.51 2.91
C PHE A 215 -31.71 18.54 1.91
N GLY A 216 -31.40 19.82 2.08
CA GLY A 216 -31.97 20.89 1.29
C GLY A 216 -33.37 21.27 1.74
N HIS A 217 -33.96 22.24 1.04
CA HIS A 217 -35.34 22.65 1.26
C HIS A 217 -35.96 23.25 0.00
N VAL A 218 -37.28 23.19 -0.06
CA VAL A 218 -38.08 23.92 -1.05
C VAL A 218 -38.52 25.27 -0.50
N ARG A 219 -38.78 26.22 -1.39
CA ARG A 219 -39.28 27.55 -1.06
C ARG A 219 -40.53 27.44 -0.17
N GLY A 220 -40.50 28.11 0.98
CA GLY A 220 -41.61 28.12 1.93
C GLY A 220 -41.62 26.99 2.96
N ALA A 221 -40.59 26.13 3.01
CA ALA A 221 -40.49 25.08 4.03
C ALA A 221 -40.41 25.62 5.48
N PHE A 222 -39.84 26.82 5.67
CA PHE A 222 -39.80 27.53 6.95
C PHE A 222 -39.74 29.05 6.74
N THR A 223 -39.92 29.83 7.82
CA THR A 223 -39.80 31.30 7.79
C THR A 223 -38.37 31.71 7.43
N GLY A 224 -38.16 32.15 6.19
CA GLY A 224 -36.84 32.50 5.65
C GLY A 224 -36.43 31.70 4.39
N ALA A 225 -37.13 30.61 4.07
CA ALA A 225 -36.91 29.80 2.87
C ALA A 225 -37.41 30.52 1.59
N THR A 226 -36.65 31.51 1.13
CA THR A 226 -37.01 32.39 -0.01
C THR A 226 -36.80 31.75 -1.38
N ARG A 227 -36.02 30.66 -1.45
CA ARG A 227 -35.70 29.90 -2.67
C ARG A 227 -35.51 28.42 -2.35
N ASP A 228 -35.53 27.59 -3.38
CA ASP A 228 -35.13 26.19 -3.27
C ASP A 228 -33.60 26.12 -3.06
N LYS A 229 -33.16 25.12 -2.29
CA LYS A 229 -31.75 24.84 -2.02
C LYS A 229 -31.52 23.33 -2.01
N ALA A 230 -30.56 22.87 -2.80
CA ALA A 230 -30.08 21.48 -2.77
C ALA A 230 -29.31 21.21 -1.47
N GLY A 231 -29.42 19.99 -0.94
CA GLY A 231 -28.71 19.57 0.26
C GLY A 231 -27.29 19.09 -0.04
N VAL A 232 -26.42 19.08 0.96
CA VAL A 232 -25.04 18.57 0.80
C VAL A 232 -24.97 17.09 0.41
N PHE A 233 -26.00 16.30 0.70
CA PHE A 233 -26.11 14.92 0.20
C PHE A 233 -26.25 14.88 -1.32
N GLU A 234 -26.99 15.81 -1.90
CA GLU A 234 -27.18 15.92 -3.35
C GLU A 234 -25.92 16.46 -4.02
N GLU A 235 -25.24 17.43 -3.39
CA GLU A 235 -23.95 17.95 -3.87
C GLU A 235 -22.84 16.88 -3.88
N ALA A 236 -22.92 15.92 -2.95
CA ALA A 236 -21.96 14.82 -2.84
C ALA A 236 -22.33 13.58 -3.68
N ASP A 237 -23.36 13.65 -4.52
CA ASP A 237 -23.85 12.49 -5.27
C ASP A 237 -22.74 11.84 -6.13
N GLY A 238 -22.65 10.50 -6.03
CA GLY A 238 -21.58 9.70 -6.64
C GLY A 238 -20.18 9.95 -6.09
N GLY A 239 -20.01 10.83 -5.10
CA GLY A 239 -18.76 11.23 -4.46
C GLY A 239 -18.65 10.79 -3.00
N VAL A 240 -18.00 11.62 -2.18
CA VAL A 240 -17.80 11.38 -0.74
C VAL A 240 -18.27 12.61 0.04
N LEU A 241 -19.07 12.36 1.08
CA LEU A 241 -19.47 13.36 2.07
C LEU A 241 -18.68 13.13 3.36
N PHE A 242 -17.92 14.12 3.79
CA PHE A 242 -17.23 14.13 5.07
C PHE A 242 -17.98 15.03 6.06
N LEU A 243 -18.41 14.46 7.18
CA LEU A 243 -19.10 15.14 8.26
C LEU A 243 -18.12 15.30 9.43
N ASP A 244 -17.59 16.50 9.63
CA ASP A 244 -16.72 16.82 10.75
C ASP A 244 -17.52 17.24 11.97
N GLU A 245 -16.99 16.93 13.15
CA GLU A 245 -17.62 17.18 14.45
C GLU A 245 -19.04 16.58 14.58
N ILE A 246 -19.24 15.39 14.00
CA ILE A 246 -20.47 14.61 14.16
C ILE A 246 -20.45 13.78 15.45
N GLY A 247 -21.28 14.16 16.44
CA GLY A 247 -21.37 13.47 17.73
C GLY A 247 -22.16 14.21 18.79
#